data_AF-A0A2A2T9K9-F1
#
_entry.id   AF-A0A2A2T9K9-F1
#
_cell.length_a   1.000
_cell.length_b   1.000
_cell.length_c   1.000
_cell.angle_alpha   90.00
_cell.angle_beta   90.00
_cell.angle_gamma   90.00
#
_symmetry.space_group_name_H-M   'P 1'
#
loop_
_entity.id
_entity.type
_entity.pdbx_description
1 polymer ?
#
loop_
_entity_poly.entity_id
_entity_poly.type
_entity_poly.pdbx_seq_one_letter_code
_entity_poly.pdbx_strand_id
1 'polypeptide(L)'
;MLETPKLEDSSAPQAYKLPPSAMIIIAALLLGGIGVFGLNRIRTANTPPKPVPVVSVPEIRTVTALGRLEPKGEVIKVSAPTSNQGTRVEQLLVKEGDRVQKGQINLVYVENRSFSSSSSR
;
A
#
# COMPACT_ATOMS: atom_id res chain seq x y z
N MET A 1 68.35 -65.28 56.12
CA MET A 1 67.12 -65.69 55.43
C MET A 1 66.89 -64.68 54.31
N LEU A 2 67.08 -65.13 53.07
CA LEU A 2 67.09 -64.35 51.82
C LEU A 2 65.65 -64.15 51.29
N GLU A 3 65.42 -62.97 50.68
CA GLU A 3 64.59 -62.71 49.47
C GLU A 3 63.10 -63.15 49.47
N THR A 4 62.10 -62.42 48.95
CA THR A 4 61.91 -61.18 48.16
C THR A 4 60.39 -60.87 48.18
N PRO A 5 59.94 -59.61 48.03
CA PRO A 5 58.63 -59.34 47.45
C PRO A 5 58.76 -59.36 45.92
N LYS A 6 58.14 -60.34 45.26
CA LYS A 6 58.00 -60.36 43.81
C LYS A 6 56.69 -59.68 43.43
N LEU A 7 56.82 -58.51 42.83
CA LEU A 7 55.79 -57.80 42.09
C LEU A 7 55.70 -58.42 40.69
N GLU A 8 54.59 -59.04 40.34
CA GLU A 8 54.20 -59.30 38.94
C GLU A 8 52.70 -59.65 38.99
N ASP A 9 51.83 -58.68 38.72
CA ASP A 9 51.41 -58.18 37.40
C ASP A 9 50.39 -59.10 36.70
N SER A 10 49.53 -58.45 35.93
CA SER A 10 48.54 -58.99 35.00
C SER A 10 47.08 -58.95 35.47
N SER A 11 46.54 -57.73 35.37
CA SER A 11 45.13 -57.40 35.23
C SER A 11 44.56 -57.93 33.91
N ALA A 12 43.80 -59.02 33.97
CA ALA A 12 42.81 -59.37 32.95
C ALA A 12 41.47 -58.63 33.24
N PRO A 13 40.75 -58.12 32.22
CA PRO A 13 39.55 -57.33 32.44
C PRO A 13 38.45 -58.21 33.02
N GLN A 14 38.08 -57.96 34.27
CA GLN A 14 36.98 -58.68 34.90
C GLN A 14 35.67 -58.29 34.20
N ALA A 15 35.10 -59.26 33.48
CA ALA A 15 33.75 -59.17 32.94
C ALA A 15 32.77 -59.02 34.11
N TYR A 16 32.37 -57.78 34.37
CA TYR A 16 31.40 -57.46 35.41
C TYR A 16 30.05 -58.07 35.01
N LYS A 17 29.62 -59.10 35.73
CA LYS A 17 28.29 -59.67 35.58
C LYS A 17 27.31 -58.66 36.18
N LEU A 18 26.65 -57.87 35.33
CA LEU A 18 25.61 -56.95 35.77
C LEU A 18 24.52 -57.73 36.53
N PRO A 19 24.10 -57.27 37.72
CA PRO A 19 23.01 -57.91 38.42
C PRO A 19 21.72 -57.82 37.57
N PRO A 20 20.81 -58.81 37.65
CA PRO A 20 19.61 -58.87 36.80
C PRO A 20 18.74 -57.61 36.94
N SER A 21 18.74 -56.96 38.10
CA SER A 21 18.06 -55.68 38.32
C SER A 21 18.65 -54.52 37.50
N ALA A 22 19.97 -54.45 37.34
CA ALA A 22 20.61 -53.44 36.51
C ALA A 22 20.26 -53.62 35.02
N MET A 23 20.14 -54.86 34.56
CA MET A 23 19.71 -55.16 33.18
C MET A 23 18.26 -54.72 32.91
N ILE A 24 17.35 -54.90 33.88
CA ILE A 24 15.96 -54.43 33.76
C ILE A 24 15.91 -52.89 33.67
N ILE A 25 16.70 -52.20 34.47
CA ILE A 25 16.77 -50.73 34.46
C ILE A 25 17.31 -50.22 33.12
N ILE A 26 18.37 -50.84 32.61
CA ILE A 26 18.95 -50.48 31.30
C ILE A 26 17.93 -50.73 30.18
N ALA A 27 17.26 -51.89 30.19
CA ALA A 27 16.24 -52.21 29.19
C ALA A 27 15.06 -51.22 29.24
N ALA A 28 14.59 -50.86 30.44
CA ALA A 28 13.52 -49.86 30.61
C ALA A 28 13.93 -48.47 30.12
N LEU A 29 15.18 -48.05 30.38
CA LEU A 29 15.72 -46.78 29.89
C LEU A 29 15.86 -46.78 28.36
N LEU A 30 16.29 -47.89 27.76
CA LEU A 30 16.40 -48.00 26.31
C LEU A 30 15.03 -47.96 25.63
N LEU A 31 14.06 -48.73 26.11
CA LEU A 31 12.69 -48.69 25.57
C LEU A 31 12.04 -47.31 25.76
N GLY A 32 12.17 -46.72 26.95
CA GLY A 32 11.66 -45.39 27.25
C GLY A 32 12.31 -44.31 26.37
N GLY A 33 13.64 -44.37 26.21
CA GLY A 33 14.40 -43.44 25.38
C GLY A 33 13.99 -43.48 23.91
N ILE A 34 13.83 -44.68 23.34
CA ILE A 34 13.38 -44.86 21.94
C ILE A 34 11.96 -44.32 21.75
N GLY A 35 11.05 -44.59 22.69
CA GLY A 35 9.68 -44.10 22.64
C GLY A 35 9.60 -42.57 22.67
N VAL A 36 10.34 -41.94 23.59
CA VAL A 36 10.40 -40.47 23.70
C VAL A 36 11.02 -39.84 22.46
N PHE A 37 12.09 -40.43 21.93
CA PHE A 37 12.75 -39.95 20.72
C PHE A 37 11.84 -40.03 19.49
N GLY A 38 11.12 -41.16 19.31
CA GLY A 38 10.16 -41.34 18.23
C GLY A 38 9.02 -40.33 18.29
N LEU A 39 8.46 -40.08 19.47
CA LEU A 39 7.39 -39.11 19.66
C LEU A 39 7.84 -37.67 19.35
N ASN A 40 9.08 -37.31 19.72
CA ASN A 40 9.64 -35.99 19.43
C ASN A 40 9.89 -35.80 17.92
N ARG A 41 10.26 -36.87 17.21
CA ARG A 41 10.46 -36.84 15.75
C ARG A 41 9.16 -36.62 14.99
N ILE A 42 8.05 -37.22 15.43
CA ILE A 42 6.74 -37.04 14.79
C ILE A 42 6.20 -35.62 15.02
N ARG A 43 6.38 -35.07 16.23
CA ARG A 43 5.97 -33.69 16.54
C ARG A 43 6.71 -32.66 15.68
N THR A 44 8.00 -32.85 15.47
CA THR A 44 8.81 -31.97 14.62
C THR A 44 8.48 -32.13 13.14
N ALA A 45 8.20 -33.36 12.66
CA ALA A 45 7.78 -33.60 11.28
C ALA A 45 6.39 -33.00 10.94
N ASN A 46 5.48 -32.96 11.90
CA ASN A 46 4.13 -32.42 11.72
C ASN A 46 4.01 -30.93 12.02
N THR A 47 5.12 -30.18 12.07
CA THR A 47 5.05 -28.74 12.24
C THR A 47 4.57 -28.12 10.92
N PRO A 48 3.38 -27.48 10.89
CA PRO A 48 2.91 -26.83 9.68
C PRO A 48 3.90 -25.73 9.26
N PRO A 49 4.15 -25.56 7.95
CA PRO A 49 5.08 -24.55 7.48
C PRO A 49 4.64 -23.17 7.98
N LYS A 50 5.59 -22.45 8.58
CA LYS A 50 5.36 -21.09 9.08
C LYS A 50 4.94 -20.20 7.91
N PRO A 51 3.82 -19.46 8.00
CA PRO A 51 3.38 -18.59 6.92
C PRO A 51 4.49 -17.58 6.58
N VAL A 52 4.92 -17.59 5.32
CA VAL A 52 5.88 -16.62 4.81
C VAL A 52 5.15 -15.26 4.73
N PRO A 53 5.71 -14.17 5.28
CA PRO A 53 5.09 -12.87 5.14
C PRO A 53 5.07 -12.46 3.66
N VAL A 54 3.87 -12.39 3.09
CA VAL A 54 3.65 -11.88 1.74
C VAL A 54 3.89 -10.38 1.80
N VAL A 55 4.93 -9.90 1.13
CA VAL A 55 5.17 -8.47 0.97
C VAL A 55 4.05 -7.92 0.09
N SER A 56 3.10 -7.21 0.70
CA SER A 56 2.06 -6.52 -0.03
C SER A 56 2.69 -5.36 -0.79
N VAL A 57 2.84 -5.52 -2.10
CA VAL A 57 3.10 -4.38 -2.98
C VAL A 57 1.88 -3.48 -2.88
N PRO A 58 2.05 -2.19 -2.53
CA PRO A 58 0.92 -1.28 -2.50
C PRO A 58 0.30 -1.21 -3.89
N GLU A 59 -0.96 -1.59 -3.99
CA GLU A 59 -1.77 -1.40 -5.19
C GLU A 59 -1.77 0.10 -5.49
N ILE A 60 -1.16 0.51 -6.61
CA ILE A 60 -1.11 1.90 -7.04
C ILE A 60 -2.52 2.28 -7.46
N ARG A 61 -3.31 2.78 -6.49
CA ARG A 61 -4.74 3.10 -6.66
C ARG A 61 -5.00 4.48 -7.27
N THR A 62 -3.98 5.30 -7.44
CA THR A 62 -4.20 6.71 -7.80
C THR A 62 -3.29 7.14 -8.93
N VAL A 63 -3.87 7.21 -10.13
CA VAL A 63 -3.29 7.92 -11.27
C VAL A 63 -3.73 9.37 -11.15
N THR A 64 -2.84 10.26 -10.72
CA THR A 64 -3.16 11.69 -10.62
C THR A 64 -2.86 12.37 -11.96
N ALA A 65 -3.89 12.57 -12.77
CA ALA A 65 -3.79 13.46 -13.93
C ALA A 65 -4.10 14.90 -13.48
N LEU A 66 -3.09 15.76 -13.44
CA LEU A 66 -3.31 17.20 -13.28
C LEU A 66 -3.84 17.75 -14.60
N GLY A 67 -5.16 17.84 -14.72
CA GLY A 67 -5.85 18.40 -15.88
C GLY A 67 -6.38 19.80 -15.62
N ARG A 68 -6.61 20.56 -16.70
CA ARG A 68 -7.37 21.81 -16.66
C ARG A 68 -8.75 21.56 -17.25
N LEU A 69 -9.77 22.16 -16.66
CA LEU A 69 -11.11 22.16 -17.25
C LEU A 69 -11.13 23.18 -18.40
N GLU A 70 -11.41 22.69 -19.59
CA GLU A 70 -11.71 23.53 -20.75
C GLU A 70 -13.23 23.55 -20.99
N PRO A 71 -13.77 24.66 -21.50
CA PRO A 71 -15.16 24.69 -21.95
C PRO A 71 -15.38 23.61 -23.01
N LYS A 72 -16.51 22.88 -22.93
CA LYS A 72 -16.88 21.87 -23.94
C LYS A 72 -17.15 22.47 -25.34
N GLY A 73 -17.13 23.79 -25.47
CA GLY A 73 -17.47 24.51 -26.70
C GLY A 73 -16.71 25.83 -26.79
N GLU A 74 -17.27 26.79 -27.52
CA GLU A 74 -16.60 28.04 -27.86
C GLU A 74 -16.86 29.16 -26.85
N VAL A 75 -15.87 30.04 -26.71
CA VAL A 75 -16.02 31.29 -25.95
C VAL A 75 -16.46 32.39 -26.91
N ILE A 76 -17.72 32.80 -26.79
CA ILE A 76 -18.29 33.87 -27.63
C ILE A 76 -18.05 35.22 -26.95
N LYS A 77 -17.28 36.10 -27.61
CA LYS A 77 -17.12 37.49 -27.18
C LYS A 77 -18.26 38.32 -27.76
N VAL A 78 -19.18 38.75 -26.90
CA VAL A 78 -20.29 39.61 -27.31
C VAL A 78 -19.82 41.07 -27.25
N SER A 79 -19.93 41.77 -28.38
CA SER A 79 -19.65 43.21 -28.48
C SER A 79 -20.89 43.95 -28.97
N ALA A 80 -21.06 45.19 -28.51
CA ALA A 80 -22.11 46.04 -29.02
C ALA A 80 -21.84 46.41 -30.49
N PRO A 81 -22.88 46.59 -31.32
CA PRO A 81 -22.71 47.05 -32.69
C PRO A 81 -22.02 48.43 -32.68
N THR A 82 -20.95 48.55 -33.46
CA THR A 82 -20.19 49.80 -33.56
C THR A 82 -20.94 50.78 -34.45
N SER A 83 -21.38 51.90 -33.90
CA SER A 83 -21.80 53.06 -34.71
C SER A 83 -20.59 53.96 -34.97
N ASN A 84 -20.62 54.73 -36.07
CA ASN A 84 -19.56 55.70 -36.40
C ASN A 84 -19.36 56.79 -35.33
N GLN A 85 -20.23 56.88 -34.32
CA GLN A 85 -20.21 57.92 -33.28
C GLN A 85 -20.01 57.36 -31.86
N GLY A 86 -19.68 56.06 -31.75
CA GLY A 86 -19.42 55.40 -30.48
C GLY A 86 -20.68 54.83 -29.83
N THR A 87 -20.50 53.72 -29.11
CA THR A 87 -21.58 52.91 -28.55
C THR A 87 -21.36 52.75 -27.04
N ARG A 88 -22.35 53.09 -26.20
CA ARG A 88 -22.24 53.01 -24.73
C ARG A 88 -23.25 52.03 -24.15
N VAL A 89 -22.84 51.22 -23.18
CA VAL A 89 -23.73 50.37 -22.40
C VAL A 89 -24.51 51.23 -21.40
N GLU A 90 -25.83 51.17 -21.48
CA GLU A 90 -26.75 51.87 -20.58
C GLU A 90 -27.05 51.03 -19.33
N GLN A 91 -27.37 49.75 -19.52
CA GLN A 91 -27.73 48.84 -18.43
C GLN A 91 -27.26 47.41 -18.72
N LEU A 92 -26.66 46.76 -17.73
CA LEU A 92 -26.30 45.35 -17.77
C LEU A 92 -27.25 44.55 -16.87
N LEU A 93 -27.90 43.53 -17.44
CA LEU A 93 -28.95 42.74 -16.78
C LEU A 93 -28.46 41.36 -16.32
N VAL A 94 -27.16 41.12 -16.44
CA VAL A 94 -26.51 39.86 -16.08
C VAL A 94 -25.28 40.10 -15.23
N LYS A 95 -24.96 39.12 -14.40
CA LYS A 95 -23.78 39.13 -13.53
C LYS A 95 -22.80 38.05 -13.95
N GLU A 96 -21.56 38.21 -13.52
CA GLU A 96 -20.53 37.18 -13.71
C GLU A 96 -20.96 35.89 -13.02
N GLY A 97 -20.85 34.78 -13.75
CA GLY A 97 -21.29 33.45 -13.27
C GLY A 97 -22.74 33.09 -13.58
N ASP A 98 -23.55 34.02 -14.10
CA ASP A 98 -24.92 33.71 -14.50
C ASP A 98 -24.98 32.78 -15.72
N ARG A 99 -25.94 31.84 -15.71
CA ARG A 99 -26.21 30.96 -16.85
C ARG A 99 -27.12 31.66 -17.83
N VAL A 100 -26.62 31.91 -19.05
CA VAL A 100 -27.36 32.54 -20.15
C VAL A 100 -27.76 31.50 -21.19
N GLN A 101 -28.94 31.67 -21.79
CA GLN A 101 -29.45 30.78 -22.85
C GLN A 101 -29.40 31.47 -24.22
N LYS A 102 -29.31 30.68 -25.29
CA LYS A 102 -29.35 31.19 -26.66
C LYS A 102 -30.69 31.89 -26.92
N GLY A 103 -30.65 33.13 -27.39
CA GLY A 103 -31.85 33.92 -27.70
C GLY A 103 -32.39 34.74 -26.53
N GLN A 104 -31.68 34.84 -25.41
CA GLN A 104 -32.04 35.77 -24.34
C GLN A 104 -31.71 37.21 -24.76
N ILE A 105 -32.75 37.99 -25.07
CA ILE A 105 -32.62 39.36 -25.66
C ILE A 105 -32.26 40.40 -24.59
N ASN A 106 -32.60 40.15 -23.32
CA ASN A 106 -32.48 41.13 -22.24
C ASN A 106 -31.18 40.96 -21.44
N LEU A 107 -30.02 40.98 -22.11
CA LEU A 107 -28.72 40.86 -21.44
C LEU A 107 -28.07 42.23 -21.20
N VAL A 108 -28.20 43.14 -22.16
CA VAL A 108 -27.60 44.48 -22.08
C VAL A 108 -28.42 45.48 -22.91
N TYR A 109 -28.64 46.67 -22.37
CA TYR A 109 -29.18 47.82 -23.10
C TYR A 109 -28.04 48.75 -23.50
N VAL A 110 -28.10 49.28 -24.73
CA VAL A 110 -27.03 50.05 -25.36
C VAL A 110 -27.63 51.30 -26.01
N GLU A 111 -27.02 52.46 -25.74
CA GLU A 111 -27.42 53.76 -26.27
C GLU A 111 -26.46 54.20 -27.41
N ASN A 112 -27.02 54.78 -28.49
CA ASN A 112 -26.25 55.35 -29.60
C ASN A 112 -26.52 56.86 -29.69
N ARG A 113 -25.49 57.69 -29.45
CA ARG A 113 -25.65 59.15 -29.45
C ARG A 113 -25.26 59.73 -30.82
N SER A 114 -26.23 60.28 -31.54
CA SER A 114 -25.98 61.08 -32.74
C SER A 114 -25.77 62.54 -32.37
N PHE A 115 -24.53 63.03 -32.46
CA PHE A 115 -24.26 64.46 -32.35
C PHE A 115 -24.64 65.14 -33.66
N SER A 116 -25.77 65.84 -33.67
CA SER A 116 -26.11 66.78 -34.75
C SER A 116 -25.27 68.03 -34.56
N SER A 117 -24.20 68.18 -35.34
CA SER A 117 -23.43 69.41 -35.40
C SER A 117 -24.25 70.44 -36.18
N SER A 118 -25.01 71.27 -35.48
CA SER A 118 -25.59 72.48 -36.06
C SER A 118 -24.45 73.45 -36.37
N SER A 119 -23.92 73.36 -37.58
CA SER A 119 -23.07 74.38 -38.18
C SER A 119 -23.91 75.63 -38.40
N SER A 120 -23.82 76.58 -37.46
CA SER A 120 -24.34 77.93 -37.60
C SER A 120 -23.56 78.67 -38.70
N ARG A 121 -24.22 79.03 -39.79
CA ARG A 121 -23.85 80.10 -40.73
C ARG A 121 -25.11 80.74 -41.28
#